data_AF-A0A930QM54-F1
#
_entry.id   AF-A0A930QM54-F1
#
_cell.length_a   1.000
_cell.length_b   1.000
_cell.length_c   1.000
_cell.angle_alpha   90.00
_cell.angle_beta   90.00
_cell.angle_gamma   90.00
#
_symmetry.space_group_name_H-M   'P 1'
#
loop_
_entity.id
_entity.type
_entity.pdbx_description
1 polymer ?
#
loop_
_entity_poly.entity_id
_entity_poly.type
_entity_poly.pdbx_seq_one_letter_code
_entity_poly.pdbx_strand_id
1 'polypeptide(L)'
;LTQPIFAACFAGQAEQYTAYFLLFVLASLMNGFNVRSSGFGIFRDLGANPGFLRVWGGIVLIMAAIINAPLLPNEIGAWIGAMFSCTPIHPGGWAIAFLLAATMLPVDLLRKALVRALR
;
A
#
# COMPACT_ATOMS: atom_id res chain seq x y z
N LEU A 1 -5.94 13.34 6.03
CA LEU A 1 -6.79 12.23 6.54
C LEU A 1 -6.93 12.28 8.07
N THR A 2 -7.01 13.47 8.69
CA THR A 2 -7.32 13.68 10.13
C THR A 2 -8.80 13.41 10.44
N GLN A 3 -9.41 12.45 9.74
CA GLN A 3 -10.81 12.11 9.94
C GLN A 3 -10.90 11.22 11.18
N PRO A 4 -11.74 11.56 12.17
CA PRO A 4 -11.82 10.83 13.43
C PRO A 4 -12.18 9.35 13.25
N ILE A 5 -12.84 9.01 12.15
CA ILE A 5 -13.20 7.64 11.77
C ILE A 5 -11.95 6.80 11.48
N PHE A 6 -10.96 7.33 10.79
CA PHE A 6 -9.73 6.60 10.49
C PHE A 6 -8.86 6.45 11.74
N ALA A 7 -8.77 7.51 12.55
CA ALA A 7 -8.06 7.46 13.83
C ALA A 7 -8.68 6.45 14.82
N ALA A 8 -10.01 6.29 14.80
CA ALA A 8 -10.71 5.31 15.63
C ALA A 8 -10.46 3.85 15.24
N CYS A 9 -9.91 3.58 14.04
CA CYS A 9 -9.58 2.24 13.58
C CYS A 9 -8.21 1.73 14.07
N PHE A 10 -7.41 2.55 14.75
CA PHE A 10 -6.07 2.18 15.23
C PHE A 10 -5.97 2.38 16.75
N ALA A 11 -5.14 1.56 17.39
CA ALA A 11 -4.99 1.57 18.85
C ALA A 11 -4.20 2.80 19.36
N GLY A 12 -3.45 3.48 18.48
CA GLY A 12 -2.71 4.69 18.85
C GLY A 12 -2.18 5.49 17.65
N GLN A 13 -1.66 6.69 17.95
CA GLN A 13 -1.14 7.61 16.93
C GLN A 13 0.07 7.06 16.15
N ALA A 14 0.98 6.34 16.83
CA ALA A 14 2.14 5.74 16.18
C ALA A 14 1.74 4.66 15.15
N GLU A 15 0.73 3.87 15.51
CA GLU A 15 0.17 2.86 14.62
C GLU A 15 -0.51 3.52 13.41
N GLN A 16 -1.28 4.60 13.63
CA GLN A 16 -1.89 5.39 12.58
C GLN A 16 -0.86 5.98 11.60
N TYR A 17 0.27 6.51 12.09
CA TYR A 17 1.34 7.00 11.21
C TYR A 17 1.95 5.89 10.37
N THR A 18 2.14 4.71 10.95
CA THR A 18 2.62 3.54 10.22
C THR A 18 1.60 3.08 9.17
N ALA A 19 0.31 3.15 9.49
CA ALA A 19 -0.76 2.85 8.54
C ALA A 19 -0.85 3.86 7.40
N TYR A 20 -0.57 5.16 7.64
CA TYR A 20 -0.47 6.14 6.56
C TYR A 20 0.71 5.87 5.64
N PHE A 21 1.86 5.52 6.21
CA PHE A 21 3.03 5.15 5.44
C PHE A 21 2.74 3.93 4.57
N LEU A 22 2.16 2.88 5.15
CA LEU A 22 1.74 1.67 4.43
C LEU A 22 0.73 1.99 3.32
N LEU A 23 -0.30 2.78 3.62
CA LEU A 23 -1.30 3.22 2.64
C LEU A 23 -0.66 3.97 1.48
N PHE A 24 0.29 4.88 1.75
CA PHE A 24 0.98 5.66 0.72
C PHE A 24 1.79 4.77 -0.23
N VAL A 25 2.53 3.80 0.33
CA VAL A 25 3.32 2.85 -0.49
C VAL A 25 2.39 1.93 -1.28
N LEU A 26 1.36 1.35 -0.65
CA LEU A 26 0.38 0.50 -1.33
C LEU A 26 -0.38 1.26 -2.42
N ALA A 27 -0.79 2.49 -2.18
CA ALA A 27 -1.43 3.35 -3.18
C ALA A 27 -0.51 3.62 -4.37
N SER A 28 0.77 3.89 -4.12
CA SER A 28 1.78 4.06 -5.18
C SER A 28 1.96 2.78 -5.99
N LEU A 29 1.96 1.62 -5.33
CA LEU A 29 2.02 0.31 -5.98
C LEU A 29 0.77 0.02 -6.83
N MET A 30 -0.44 0.33 -6.33
CA MET A 30 -1.69 0.20 -7.08
C MET A 30 -1.74 1.15 -8.27
N ASN A 31 -1.25 2.38 -8.11
CA ASN A 31 -1.08 3.32 -9.21
C ASN A 31 -0.04 2.84 -10.25
N GLY A 32 0.99 2.10 -9.82
CA GLY A 32 1.94 1.45 -10.74
C GLY A 32 1.26 0.53 -11.75
N PHE A 33 0.20 -0.19 -11.33
CA PHE A 33 -0.61 -0.99 -12.26
C PHE A 33 -1.44 -0.13 -13.22
N ASN A 34 -1.95 1.01 -12.73
CA ASN A 34 -2.73 1.94 -13.54
C ASN A 34 -1.89 2.53 -14.70
N VAL A 35 -0.73 3.12 -14.40
CA VAL A 35 0.13 3.79 -15.39
C VAL A 35 0.62 2.80 -16.46
N ARG A 36 0.76 1.53 -16.11
CA ARG A 36 1.15 0.46 -17.04
C ARG A 36 0.09 0.18 -18.11
N SER A 37 -1.20 0.35 -17.81
CA SER A 37 -2.29 0.00 -18.72
C SER A 37 -3.00 1.24 -19.26
N SER A 38 -2.88 1.48 -20.57
CA SER A 38 -3.61 2.54 -21.29
C SER A 38 -5.11 2.20 -21.49
N GLY A 39 -5.51 0.95 -21.25
CA GLY A 39 -6.89 0.46 -21.37
C GLY A 39 -7.46 -0.12 -20.06
N PHE A 40 -8.63 -0.76 -20.14
CA PHE A 40 -9.30 -1.38 -18.99
C PHE A 40 -8.62 -2.68 -18.50
N GLY A 41 -7.69 -3.25 -19.28
CA GLY A 41 -6.98 -4.47 -18.94
C GLY A 41 -5.81 -4.26 -17.97
N ILE A 42 -6.06 -3.75 -16.75
CA ILE A 42 -5.01 -3.43 -15.76
C ILE A 42 -4.15 -4.65 -15.40
N PHE A 43 -4.73 -5.86 -15.41
CA PHE A 43 -4.03 -7.10 -15.13
C PHE A 43 -3.60 -7.89 -16.38
N ARG A 44 -3.80 -7.34 -17.59
CA ARG A 44 -3.41 -8.03 -18.82
C ARG A 44 -1.88 -8.09 -18.95
N ASP A 45 -1.36 -9.19 -19.46
CA ASP A 45 0.06 -9.34 -19.77
C ASP A 45 1.00 -9.25 -18.54
N LEU A 46 0.49 -9.46 -17.31
CA LEU A 46 1.31 -9.52 -16.09
C LEU A 46 2.37 -10.61 -16.18
N GLY A 47 2.03 -11.76 -16.76
CA GLY A 47 2.96 -12.87 -16.98
C GLY A 47 4.01 -12.62 -18.06
N ALA A 48 3.80 -11.65 -18.95
CA ALA A 48 4.76 -11.28 -19.99
C ALA A 48 5.91 -10.42 -19.44
N ASN A 49 5.74 -9.80 -18.26
CA ASN A 49 6.79 -9.06 -17.57
C ASN A 49 6.91 -9.53 -16.10
N PRO A 50 7.63 -10.65 -15.86
CA PRO A 50 7.85 -11.15 -14.51
C PRO A 50 8.71 -10.20 -13.66
N GLY A 51 9.50 -9.32 -14.28
CA GLY A 51 10.32 -8.33 -13.57
C GLY A 51 9.46 -7.33 -12.79
N PHE A 52 8.36 -6.86 -13.38
CA PHE A 52 7.42 -5.97 -12.70
C PHE A 52 6.84 -6.63 -11.45
N LEU A 53 6.35 -7.87 -11.55
CA LEU A 53 5.74 -8.57 -10.42
C LEU A 53 6.77 -8.90 -9.33
N ARG A 54 8.02 -9.20 -9.72
CA ARG A 54 9.12 -9.45 -8.78
C ARG A 54 9.47 -8.21 -7.96
N VAL A 55 9.55 -7.04 -8.61
CA VAL A 55 9.81 -5.77 -7.90
C VAL A 55 8.62 -5.39 -7.03
N TRP A 56 7.41 -5.49 -7.57
CA TRP A 56 6.17 -5.20 -6.84
C TRP A 56 6.06 -6.05 -5.56
N GLY A 57 6.21 -7.38 -5.69
CA GLY A 57 6.17 -8.31 -4.57
C GLY A 57 7.34 -8.07 -3.60
N GLY A 58 8.53 -7.77 -4.12
CA GLY A 58 9.69 -7.41 -3.32
C GLY A 58 9.44 -6.20 -2.43
N ILE A 59 8.83 -5.14 -2.96
CA ILE A 59 8.47 -3.95 -2.17
C ILE A 59 7.47 -4.32 -1.06
N VAL A 60 6.42 -5.09 -1.37
CA VAL A 60 5.45 -5.53 -0.36
C VAL A 60 6.12 -6.34 0.76
N LEU A 61 7.04 -7.24 0.41
CA LEU A 61 7.79 -8.04 1.39
C LEU A 61 8.71 -7.17 2.26
N ILE A 62 9.42 -6.21 1.65
CA ILE A 62 10.27 -5.27 2.38
C ILE A 62 9.44 -4.42 3.33
N MET A 63 8.25 -3.95 2.91
CA MET A 63 7.34 -3.20 3.77
C MET A 63 6.85 -4.04 4.96
N ALA A 64 6.46 -5.30 4.70
CA ALA A 64 6.10 -6.24 5.77
C ALA A 64 7.26 -6.46 6.74
N ALA A 65 8.50 -6.58 6.24
CA ALA A 65 9.68 -6.72 7.08
C ALA A 65 9.95 -5.45 7.92
N ILE A 66 9.90 -4.25 7.33
CA ILE A 66 10.16 -2.99 8.04
C ILE A 66 9.11 -2.73 9.13
N ILE A 67 7.82 -2.96 8.83
CA ILE A 67 6.73 -2.72 9.78
C ILE A 67 6.77 -3.72 10.94
N ASN A 68 7.17 -4.96 10.69
CA ASN A 68 7.27 -6.00 11.72
C ASN A 68 8.68 -6.09 12.35
N ALA A 69 9.66 -5.31 11.87
CA ALA A 69 11.04 -5.31 12.40
C ALA A 69 11.10 -5.06 13.92
N PRO A 70 10.28 -4.19 14.53
CA PRO A 70 10.27 -4.00 15.98
C PRO A 70 9.86 -5.25 16.78
N LEU A 71 9.25 -6.26 16.15
CA LEU A 71 8.90 -7.53 16.80
C LEU A 71 10.09 -8.50 16.88
N LEU A 72 11.16 -8.27 16.12
CA LEU A 72 12.36 -9.11 16.23
C LEU A 72 13.11 -8.79 17.53
N PRO A 73 13.50 -9.80 18.34
CA PRO A 73 14.22 -9.62 19.60
C PRO A 73 15.72 -9.33 19.37
N ASN A 74 16.05 -8.52 18.37
CA ASN A 74 17.42 -8.14 18.00
C ASN A 74 17.54 -6.62 18.01
N GLU A 75 18.68 -6.08 18.44
CA GLU A 75 18.93 -4.61 18.45
C GLU A 75 18.75 -3.98 17.06
N ILE A 76 18.99 -4.75 16.01
CA ILE A 76 18.78 -4.35 14.61
C ILE A 76 17.29 -4.04 14.34
N GLY A 77 16.37 -4.81 14.92
CA GLY A 77 14.92 -4.60 14.74
C GLY A 77 14.45 -3.29 15.37
N ALA A 78 14.96 -2.97 16.56
CA ALA A 78 14.71 -1.71 17.24
C ALA A 78 15.32 -0.51 16.48
N TRP A 79 16.52 -0.66 15.93
CA TRP A 79 17.18 0.37 15.12
C TRP A 79 16.43 0.65 13.82
N ILE A 80 16.04 -0.39 13.07
CA ILE A 80 15.22 -0.24 11.84
C ILE A 80 13.87 0.42 12.18
N GLY A 81 13.21 -0.03 13.25
CA GLY A 81 11.96 0.56 13.72
C GLY A 81 12.08 2.05 14.03
N ALA A 82 13.18 2.44 14.68
CA ALA A 82 13.49 3.85 14.96
C ALA A 82 13.76 4.66 13.68
N MET A 83 14.53 4.10 12.72
CA MET A 83 14.83 4.76 11.45
C MET A 83 13.58 5.06 10.63
N PHE A 84 12.67 4.10 10.51
CA PHE A 84 11.44 4.24 9.73
C PHE A 84 10.26 4.76 10.56
N SER A 85 10.44 4.96 11.87
CA SER A 85 9.38 5.31 12.84
C SER A 85 8.13 4.45 12.68
N CYS A 86 8.33 3.16 12.39
CA CYS A 86 7.26 2.20 12.16
C CYS A 86 6.99 1.42 13.43
N THR A 87 5.70 1.29 13.76
CA THR A 87 5.22 0.43 14.85
C THR A 87 4.42 -0.72 14.26
N PRO A 88 4.48 -1.93 14.87
CA PRO A 88 3.71 -3.06 14.37
C PRO A 88 2.22 -2.72 14.33
N ILE A 89 1.62 -2.93 13.16
CA ILE A 89 0.20 -2.65 12.93
C ILE A 89 -0.59 -3.92 13.19
N HIS A 90 -1.76 -3.82 13.83
CA HIS A 90 -2.66 -4.95 13.97
C HIS A 90 -3.20 -5.42 12.59
N PRO A 91 -3.65 -6.69 12.47
CA PRO A 91 -4.11 -7.24 11.18
C PRO A 91 -5.26 -6.46 10.52
N GLY A 92 -6.15 -5.86 11.31
CA GLY A 92 -7.23 -5.01 10.81
C GLY A 92 -6.72 -3.75 10.12
N GLY A 93 -5.68 -3.12 10.66
CA GLY A 93 -5.04 -1.93 10.09
C GLY A 93 -4.40 -2.20 8.72
N TRP A 94 -3.77 -3.37 8.57
CA TRP A 94 -3.28 -3.86 7.29
C TRP A 94 -4.39 -4.02 6.26
N ALA A 95 -5.50 -4.66 6.65
CA ALA A 95 -6.65 -4.84 5.77
C ALA A 95 -7.25 -3.50 5.33
N ILE A 96 -7.42 -2.55 6.25
CA ILE A 96 -7.94 -1.21 5.95
C ILE A 96 -7.01 -0.48 4.96
N ALA A 97 -5.70 -0.47 5.23
CA ALA A 97 -4.73 0.19 4.34
C ALA A 97 -4.74 -0.43 2.92
N PHE A 98 -4.83 -1.76 2.83
CA PHE A 98 -4.91 -2.46 1.55
C PHE A 98 -6.22 -2.17 0.81
N LEU A 99 -7.36 -2.21 1.49
CA LEU A 99 -8.66 -1.93 0.89
C LEU A 99 -8.72 -0.49 0.37
N LEU A 100 -8.26 0.47 1.17
CA LEU A 100 -8.19 1.87 0.74
C LEU A 100 -7.24 2.05 -0.46
N ALA A 101 -6.06 1.43 -0.45
CA ALA A 101 -5.17 1.47 -1.61
C ALA A 101 -5.79 0.82 -2.86
N ALA A 102 -6.51 -0.29 -2.68
CA ALA A 102 -7.18 -1.00 -3.77
C ALA A 102 -8.26 -0.14 -4.44
N THR A 103 -8.87 0.83 -3.74
CA THR A 103 -9.83 1.77 -4.36
C THR A 103 -9.22 2.64 -5.46
N MET A 104 -7.89 2.77 -5.55
CA MET A 104 -7.26 3.47 -6.68
C MET A 104 -7.50 2.76 -8.03
N LEU A 105 -7.68 1.43 -8.03
CA LEU A 105 -7.99 0.66 -9.24
C LEU A 105 -9.36 1.04 -9.84
N PRO A 106 -10.50 0.93 -9.13
CA PRO A 106 -11.81 1.27 -9.67
C PRO A 106 -11.95 2.76 -9.98
N VAL A 107 -11.37 3.66 -9.16
CA VAL A 107 -11.43 5.10 -9.42
C VAL A 107 -10.74 5.45 -10.74
N ASP A 108 -9.61 4.82 -11.04
CA ASP A 108 -8.95 5.05 -12.33
C ASP A 108 -9.70 4.42 -13.51
N LEU A 109 -10.24 3.21 -13.35
CA LEU A 109 -11.08 2.59 -14.38
C LEU A 109 -12.29 3.47 -14.72
N LEU A 110 -12.93 4.06 -13.71
CA LEU A 110 -14.02 5.02 -13.89
C LEU A 110 -13.55 6.27 -14.64
N ARG A 111 -12.39 6.84 -14.27
CA ARG A 111 -11.79 7.96 -15.00
C ARG A 111 -11.57 7.63 -16.48
N LYS A 112 -11.01 6.44 -16.78
CA LYS A 112 -10.79 5.97 -18.16
C LYS A 112 -12.11 5.81 -18.92
N ALA A 113 -13.17 5.32 -18.27
CA ALA A 113 -14.50 5.23 -18.86
C ALA A 113 -15.08 6.61 -19.19
N LEU A 114 -15.04 7.55 -18.24
CA LEU A 114 -15.56 8.90 -18.45
C LEU A 114 -14.81 9.64 -19.55
N VAL A 115 -13.47 9.58 -19.57
CA VAL A 115 -12.66 10.23 -20.62
C VAL A 115 -12.94 9.64 -22.00
N ARG A 116 -13.22 8.33 -22.11
CA ARG A 116 -13.65 7.73 -23.38
C ARG A 116 -15.08 8.08 -23.76
N ALA A 117 -15.99 8.24 -22.80
CA ALA A 117 -17.37 8.65 -23.08
C ALA A 117 -17.48 10.12 -23.51
N LEU A 118 -16.55 10.97 -23.06
CA LEU A 118 -16.46 12.40 -23.40
C LEU A 118 -15.69 12.69 -24.70
N ARG A 119 -15.02 11.69 -25.28
CA ARG A 119 -14.28 11.79 -26.55
C ARG A 119 -15.07 11.13 -27.68
#